data_AF-D2K6B3-F1
#
_entry.id   AF-D2K6B3-F1
#
_cell.length_a   1.000
_cell.length_b   1.000
_cell.length_c   1.000
_cell.angle_alpha   90.00
_cell.angle_beta   90.00
_cell.angle_gamma   90.00
#
_symmetry.space_group_name_H-M   'P 1'
#
loop_
_entity.id
_entity.type
_entity.pdbx_description
1 polymer ?
#
loop_
_entity_poly.entity_id
_entity_poly.type
_entity_poly.pdbx_seq_one_letter_code
_entity_poly.pdbx_strand_id
1 'polypeptide(L)' 'MVKVLTACGNGMGSSMVIKMKVENALRKLGQTDFTVNSCSVG' A
#
# COMPACT_ATOMS: atom_id res chain seq x y z
N MET A 1 4.07 -3.75 -14.74
CA MET A 1 4.48 -3.51 -13.34
C MET A 1 3.93 -2.18 -12.82
N VAL A 2 2.94 -2.24 -11.92
CA VAL A 2 2.38 -1.05 -11.24
C VAL A 2 3.10 -0.79 -9.93
N LYS A 3 3.55 0.45 -9.69
CA LYS A 3 4.22 0.87 -8.45
C LYS A 3 3.31 1.80 -7.66
N VAL A 4 3.05 1.46 -6.40
CA VAL A 4 2.17 2.25 -5.51
C VAL A 4 2.94 2.63 -4.25
N LEU A 5 2.82 3.90 -3.85
CA LEU A 5 3.31 4.41 -2.56
C LEU A 5 2.11 4.83 -1.71
N THR A 6 2.00 4.27 -0.51
CA THR A 6 0.99 4.66 0.47
C THR A 6 1.65 5.49 1.56
N ALA A 7 1.17 6.72 1.79
CA ALA A 7 1.65 7.60 2.83
C ALA A 7 0.53 7.96 3.81
N CYS A 8 0.82 7.97 5.11
CA CYS A 8 -0.12 8.38 6.14
C CYS A 8 0.60 9.17 7.25
N GLY A 9 -0.05 10.23 7.75
CA GLY A 9 0.46 11.04 8.86
C GLY A 9 0.20 10.44 10.24
N ASN A 10 -0.46 9.28 10.32
CA ASN A 10 -0.84 8.63 11.58
C ASN A 10 0.21 7.62 12.07
N GLY A 11 1.46 7.77 11.62
CA GLY A 11 2.56 6.88 11.98
C GLY A 11 2.71 5.64 11.08
N MET A 12 3.76 4.87 11.36
CA MET A 12 4.17 3.72 10.55
C MET A 12 3.14 2.59 10.56
N GLY A 13 2.47 2.35 11.69
CA GLY A 13 1.46 1.30 11.82
C GLY A 13 0.27 1.50 10.87
N SER A 14 -0.32 2.69 10.87
CA SER A 14 -1.41 3.04 9.94
C SER A 14 -0.94 2.99 8.48
N SER A 15 0.27 3.45 8.20
CA SER A 15 0.87 3.39 6.85
C SER A 15 1.00 1.95 6.33
N MET A 16 1.37 1.01 7.20
CA MET A 16 1.51 -0.41 6.83
C MET A 16 0.16 -1.10 6.62
N VAL A 17 -0.85 -0.78 7.44
CA VAL A 17 -2.23 -1.28 7.27
C VAL A 17 -2.81 -0.83 5.93
N ILE A 18 -2.57 0.42 5.53
CA ILE A 18 -3.02 0.93 4.23
C ILE A 18 -2.33 0.17 3.08
N LYS A 19 -1.02 -0.05 3.16
CA LYS A 19 -0.30 -0.90 2.20
C LYS A 19 -0.98 -2.27 2.05
N MET A 20 -1.27 -2.97 3.14
CA MET A 20 -1.93 -4.29 3.09
C MET A 20 -3.32 -4.24 2.45
N LYS A 21 -4.11 -3.20 2.73
CA LYS A 21 -5.43 -3.01 2.10
C LYS A 21 -5.32 -2.79 0.59
N VAL A 22 -4.34 -2.00 0.15
CA VAL A 22 -4.07 -1.76 -1.27
C VAL A 22 -3.61 -3.03 -1.98
N GLU A 23 -2.70 -3.80 -1.38
CA GLU A 23 -2.26 -5.09 -1.95
C GLU A 23 -3.44 -6.05 -2.13
N ASN A 24 -4.32 -6.15 -1.12
CA ASN A 24 -5.51 -7.00 -1.22
C ASN A 24 -6.49 -6.52 -2.29
N ALA A 25 -6.68 -5.21 -2.46
CA ALA A 25 -7.52 -4.66 -3.51
C ALA A 25 -6.97 -4.97 -4.90
N LEU A 26 -5.66 -4.77 -5.11
CA LEU A 26 -4.99 -5.08 -6.37
C LEU A 26 -5.12 -6.57 -6.74
N ARG A 27 -4.93 -7.46 -5.76
CA ARG A 27 -5.14 -8.92 -5.95
C ARG A 27 -6.58 -9.24 -6.36
N LYS A 28 -7.58 -8.62 -5.72
CA LYS A 28 -9.01 -8.82 -6.05
C LYS A 28 -9.38 -8.31 -7.44
N LEU A 29 -8.68 -7.31 -7.95
CA LEU A 29 -8.85 -6.77 -9.31
C LEU A 29 -8.11 -7.59 -10.38
N GLY A 30 -7.47 -8.71 -10.00
CA GLY A 30 -6.70 -9.55 -10.92
C GLY A 30 -5.35 -8.96 -11.31
N GLN A 31 -4.89 -7.89 -10.63
CA GLN A 31 -3.57 -7.34 -10.89
C GLN A 31 -2.50 -8.24 -10.27
N THR A 32 -1.61 -8.77 -11.10
CA THR A 32 -0.59 -9.76 -10.67
C THR A 32 0.82 -9.19 -10.63
N ASP A 33 1.09 -8.11 -11.37
CA ASP A 33 2.41 -7.49 -11.47
C ASP A 33 2.41 -6.08 -10.85
N PHE A 34 2.59 -6.03 -9.52
CA PHE A 34 2.60 -4.79 -8.76
C PHE A 34 3.55 -4.81 -7.55
N THR A 35 3.92 -3.61 -7.08
CA THR A 35 4.68 -3.40 -5.84
C THR A 35 4.05 -2.27 -5.04
N VAL A 36 3.84 -2.49 -3.75
CA VAL A 36 3.30 -1.47 -2.83
C VAL A 36 4.31 -1.18 -1.73
N ASN A 37 4.70 0.09 -1.60
CA ASN A 37 5.55 0.59 -0.53
C ASN A 37 4.75 1.50 0.39
N SER A 38 5.20 1.59 1.65
CA SER A 38 4.60 2.45 2.66
C SER A 38 5.63 3.44 3.21
N CYS A 39 5.20 4.67 3.47
CA CYS A 39 6.00 5.69 4.15
C CYS A 39 5.15 6.39 5.21
N SER A 40 5.70 6.58 6.41
CA SER A 40 5.09 7.48 7.41
C SER A 40 5.51 8.90 7.12
N VAL A 41 4.56 9.83 7.10
CA VAL A 41 4.82 11.28 6.97
C VAL A 41 4.54 12.04 8.28
N GLY A 42 4.30 11.30 9.36
CA GLY A 42 4.23 11.76 10.74
C GLY A 42 5.12 10.93 11.64
#